data_AF-A0A1T5CM55-F1
#
_entry.id   AF-A0A1T5CM55-F1
#
_cell.length_a   1.000
_cell.length_b   1.000
_cell.length_c   1.000
_cell.angle_alpha   90.00
_cell.angle_beta   90.00
_cell.angle_gamma   90.00
#
_symmetry.space_group_name_H-M   'P 1'
#
loop_
_entity.id
_entity.type
_entity.pdbx_description
1 polymer ?
#
loop_
_entity_poly.entity_id
_entity_poly.type
_entity_poly.pdbx_seq_one_letter_code
_entity_poly.pdbx_strand_id
1 'polypeptide(L)'
;MISSNYNNIANATGQLGHFEEALPFYDKALNYATNPEQKRNILNNKAIVLFDLRRFEEALKIYEKLIVEKRTKNVSYARALTNYASTRWRVDKSYNPLPDFWKAKSIREASQDMGEHSSIYSHMTAYYEGRNVDSAIFYARKRMAVALHVETPEDLRNALTTLIRLEPSDSSKGLIDRYKLLQDSVNSARSLSKNQFASVRYEAEKNKVDNAQLKNSLSEKIQKINLQRVWALIGGIFILLFVVWGYVRSKQRKERMKGEAAERIKINELRTSRKVHDVVANGLYRVMSEITYVDVIDKEDILDKIEDMYSRSRDISYEAEIGNESDFL
;
A
#
# COMPACT_ATOMS: atom_id res chain seq x y z
N MET A 1 -19.76 -15.32 3.46
CA MET A 1 -19.00 -14.34 4.27
C MET A 1 -19.50 -12.91 4.05
N ILE A 2 -19.53 -12.41 2.81
CA ILE A 2 -19.97 -11.02 2.50
C ILE A 2 -21.41 -10.73 2.98
N SER A 3 -22.36 -11.61 2.68
CA SER A 3 -23.75 -11.47 3.12
C SER A 3 -23.88 -11.36 4.65
N SER A 4 -23.19 -12.25 5.39
CA SER A 4 -23.19 -12.24 6.85
C SER A 4 -22.57 -10.96 7.43
N ASN A 5 -21.52 -10.42 6.81
CA ASN A 5 -20.91 -9.17 7.25
C ASN A 5 -21.89 -8.00 7.12
N TYR A 6 -22.57 -7.87 5.98
CA TYR A 6 -23.57 -6.82 5.81
C TYR A 6 -24.77 -7.00 6.75
N ASN A 7 -25.22 -8.22 6.99
CA ASN A 7 -26.28 -8.49 7.98
C ASN A 7 -25.85 -8.09 9.39
N ASN A 8 -24.60 -8.36 9.78
CA ASN A 8 -24.08 -7.98 11.09
C ASN A 8 -23.93 -6.45 11.22
N ILE A 9 -23.46 -5.77 10.17
CA ILE A 9 -23.42 -4.30 10.12
C ILE A 9 -24.83 -3.72 10.25
N ALA A 10 -25.81 -4.27 9.52
CA ALA A 10 -27.20 -3.83 9.60
C ALA A 10 -27.76 -3.99 11.03
N ASN A 11 -27.57 -5.17 11.65
CA ASN A 11 -27.99 -5.44 13.01
C ASN A 11 -27.34 -4.47 14.02
N ALA A 12 -26.03 -4.26 13.92
CA ALA A 12 -25.31 -3.33 14.80
C ALA A 12 -25.80 -1.88 14.62
N THR A 13 -26.03 -1.46 13.37
CA THR A 13 -26.54 -0.13 13.03
C THR A 13 -27.95 0.08 13.61
N GLY A 14 -28.83 -0.92 13.51
CA GLY A 14 -30.15 -0.91 14.13
C GLY A 14 -30.10 -0.88 15.66
N GLN A 15 -29.20 -1.64 16.29
CA GLN A 15 -29.01 -1.62 17.75
C GLN A 15 -28.52 -0.26 18.28
N LEU A 16 -27.85 0.54 17.43
CA LEU A 16 -27.47 1.91 17.73
C LEU A 16 -28.62 2.92 17.53
N GLY A 17 -29.79 2.48 17.07
CA GLY A 17 -30.97 3.30 16.80
C GLY A 17 -31.02 3.91 15.39
N HIS A 18 -30.02 3.64 14.53
CA HIS A 18 -29.96 4.17 13.17
C HIS A 18 -30.73 3.26 12.20
N PHE A 19 -32.03 3.10 12.43
CA PHE A 19 -32.84 2.10 11.74
C PHE A 19 -32.94 2.30 10.22
N GLU A 20 -33.10 3.55 9.74
CA GLU A 20 -33.15 3.84 8.29
C GLU A 20 -31.82 3.49 7.60
N GLU A 21 -30.68 3.76 8.24
CA GLU A 21 -29.35 3.44 7.72
C GLU A 21 -29.08 1.93 7.68
N ALA A 22 -29.77 1.14 8.51
CA ALA A 22 -29.63 -0.31 8.53
C ALA A 22 -30.27 -0.99 7.30
N LEU A 23 -31.33 -0.42 6.72
CA LEU A 23 -32.09 -1.04 5.63
C LEU A 23 -31.24 -1.30 4.36
N PRO A 24 -30.43 -0.35 3.85
CA PRO A 24 -29.54 -0.59 2.71
C PRO A 24 -28.53 -1.71 2.95
N PHE A 25 -28.08 -1.92 4.20
CA PHE A 25 -27.17 -3.01 4.52
C PHE A 25 -27.87 -4.36 4.49
N TYR A 26 -29.13 -4.47 4.90
CA TYR A 26 -29.90 -5.70 4.68
C TYR A 26 -30.12 -5.99 3.19
N ASP A 27 -30.37 -4.97 2.37
CA ASP A 27 -30.51 -5.16 0.92
C ASP A 27 -29.21 -5.65 0.27
N LYS A 28 -28.06 -5.09 0.68
CA LYS A 28 -26.76 -5.62 0.29
C LYS A 28 -26.59 -7.07 0.78
N ALA A 29 -26.95 -7.37 2.03
CA ALA A 29 -26.84 -8.72 2.56
C ALA A 29 -27.68 -9.74 1.76
N LEU A 30 -28.89 -9.36 1.34
CA LEU A 30 -29.78 -10.20 0.51
C LEU A 30 -29.19 -10.46 -0.88
N ASN A 31 -28.57 -9.44 -1.51
CA ASN A 31 -27.94 -9.59 -2.83
C ASN A 31 -26.80 -10.62 -2.84
N TYR A 32 -26.07 -10.75 -1.74
CA TYR A 32 -24.97 -11.72 -1.61
C TYR A 32 -25.39 -13.04 -0.94
N ALA A 33 -26.66 -13.21 -0.57
CA ALA A 33 -27.13 -14.40 0.12
C ALA A 33 -27.31 -15.57 -0.86
N THR A 34 -26.66 -16.69 -0.60
CA THR A 34 -26.64 -17.85 -1.52
C THR A 34 -27.58 -18.97 -1.10
N ASN A 35 -27.87 -19.12 0.20
CA ASN A 35 -28.76 -20.18 0.69
C ASN A 35 -30.11 -19.62 1.19
N PRO A 36 -31.21 -20.41 1.14
CA PRO A 36 -32.55 -19.95 1.53
C PRO A 36 -32.67 -19.56 3.01
N GLU A 37 -32.01 -20.28 3.92
CA GLU A 37 -32.10 -20.02 5.35
C GLU A 37 -31.49 -18.66 5.73
N GLN A 38 -30.33 -18.35 5.18
CA GLN A 38 -29.65 -17.08 5.31
C GLN A 38 -30.54 -15.95 4.80
N LYS A 39 -31.17 -16.11 3.63
CA LYS A 39 -32.14 -15.13 3.11
C LYS A 39 -33.30 -14.91 4.10
N ARG A 40 -33.86 -15.98 4.67
CA ARG A 40 -34.93 -15.85 5.67
C ARG A 40 -34.48 -15.11 6.92
N ASN A 41 -33.28 -15.40 7.43
CA ASN A 41 -32.73 -14.74 8.62
C ASN A 41 -32.53 -13.22 8.36
N ILE A 42 -31.99 -12.86 7.19
CA ILE A 42 -31.81 -11.45 6.80
C ILE A 42 -33.17 -10.76 6.64
N LEU A 43 -34.13 -11.39 5.96
CA LEU A 43 -35.48 -10.85 5.80
C LEU A 43 -36.18 -10.66 7.15
N ASN A 44 -36.04 -11.61 8.08
CA ASN A 44 -36.58 -11.47 9.43
C ASN A 44 -36.00 -10.26 10.15
N ASN A 45 -34.67 -10.07 10.09
CA ASN A 45 -34.01 -8.92 10.73
C ASN A 45 -34.42 -7.60 10.09
N LYS A 46 -34.47 -7.54 8.75
CA LYS A 46 -34.98 -6.37 8.02
C LYS A 46 -36.41 -6.02 8.44
N ALA A 47 -37.29 -7.02 8.56
CA ALA A 47 -38.67 -6.81 8.98
C ALA A 47 -38.81 -6.34 10.43
N ILE A 48 -37.92 -6.76 11.33
CA ILE A 48 -37.85 -6.22 12.71
C ILE A 48 -37.51 -4.73 12.65
N VAL A 49 -36.50 -4.34 11.88
CA VAL A 49 -36.11 -2.93 11.74
C VAL A 49 -37.24 -2.08 11.12
N LEU A 50 -37.96 -2.62 10.13
CA LEU A 50 -39.15 -1.96 9.58
C LEU A 50 -40.27 -1.82 10.62
N PHE A 51 -40.47 -2.83 11.47
CA PHE A 51 -41.42 -2.75 12.58
C PHE A 51 -41.03 -1.65 13.58
N ASP A 52 -39.74 -1.54 13.93
CA ASP A 52 -39.23 -0.50 14.84
C ASP A 52 -39.37 0.90 14.24
N LEU A 53 -39.24 1.03 12.91
CA LEU A 53 -39.55 2.23 12.13
C LEU A 53 -41.06 2.52 12.00
N ARG A 54 -41.93 1.67 12.57
CA ARG A 54 -43.40 1.73 12.41
C ARG A 54 -43.90 1.55 10.97
N ARG A 55 -43.08 1.00 10.09
CA ARG A 55 -43.43 0.64 8.70
C ARG A 55 -44.06 -0.75 8.68
N PHE A 56 -45.19 -0.89 9.38
CA PHE A 56 -45.80 -2.18 9.71
C PHE A 56 -46.28 -2.95 8.48
N GLU A 57 -46.82 -2.26 7.48
CA GLU A 57 -47.32 -2.87 6.24
C GLU A 57 -46.19 -3.50 5.43
N GLU A 58 -45.01 -2.87 5.40
CA GLU A 58 -43.83 -3.39 4.72
C GLU A 58 -43.23 -4.58 5.47
N ALA A 59 -43.13 -4.47 6.81
CA ALA A 59 -42.73 -5.59 7.66
C ALA A 59 -43.69 -6.78 7.49
N LEU A 60 -45.00 -6.53 7.44
CA LEU A 60 -46.03 -7.57 7.28
C LEU A 60 -45.86 -8.33 5.96
N LYS A 61 -45.64 -7.62 4.84
CA LYS A 61 -45.38 -8.25 3.53
C LYS A 61 -44.17 -9.17 3.55
N ILE A 62 -43.12 -8.83 4.31
CA ILE A 62 -41.95 -9.71 4.46
C ILE A 62 -42.32 -10.93 5.31
N TYR A 63 -42.99 -10.72 6.43
CA TYR A 63 -43.38 -11.82 7.30
C TYR A 63 -44.35 -12.80 6.64
N GLU A 64 -45.32 -12.31 5.85
CA GLU A 64 -46.21 -13.14 5.03
C GLU A 64 -45.41 -14.09 4.15
N LYS A 65 -44.38 -13.59 3.45
CA LYS A 65 -43.47 -14.41 2.65
C LYS A 65 -42.72 -15.45 3.49
N LEU A 66 -42.30 -15.09 4.70
CA LEU A 66 -41.55 -15.98 5.60
C LEU A 66 -42.41 -17.12 6.20
N ILE A 67 -43.73 -16.91 6.31
CA ILE A 67 -44.66 -17.91 6.88
C ILE A 67 -45.41 -18.74 5.82
N VAL A 68 -45.34 -18.38 4.52
CA VAL A 68 -46.01 -19.11 3.43
C VAL A 68 -45.58 -20.57 3.38
N GLU A 69 -44.28 -20.83 3.53
CA GLU A 69 -43.79 -22.19 3.66
C GLU A 69 -44.15 -22.69 5.06
N LYS A 70 -45.25 -23.45 5.16
CA LYS A 70 -45.56 -24.32 6.32
C LYS A 70 -44.54 -25.45 6.46
N ARG A 71 -43.24 -25.17 6.27
CA ARG A 71 -42.15 -26.09 6.61
C ARG A 71 -42.15 -26.26 8.11
N THR A 72 -42.87 -27.29 8.47
CA THR A 72 -43.17 -27.84 9.78
C THR A 72 -41.96 -27.80 10.72
N LYS A 73 -42.15 -27.19 11.90
CA LYS A 73 -41.35 -27.37 13.12
C LYS A 73 -39.90 -26.85 13.13
N ASN A 74 -39.56 -25.81 12.36
CA ASN A 74 -38.26 -25.12 12.53
C ASN A 74 -38.41 -23.87 13.41
N VAL A 75 -37.46 -23.63 14.33
CA VAL A 75 -37.35 -22.43 15.18
C VAL A 75 -37.47 -21.12 14.37
N SER A 76 -36.86 -21.05 13.19
CA SER A 76 -36.95 -19.89 12.30
C SER A 76 -38.39 -19.54 11.90
N TYR A 77 -39.22 -20.56 11.65
CA TYR A 77 -40.63 -20.37 11.34
C TYR A 77 -41.38 -19.86 12.58
N ALA A 78 -41.11 -20.41 13.77
CA ALA A 78 -41.73 -19.93 15.01
C ALA A 78 -41.38 -18.46 15.31
N ARG A 79 -40.13 -18.06 15.04
CA ARG A 79 -39.67 -16.67 15.14
C ARG A 79 -40.43 -15.75 14.18
N ALA A 80 -40.48 -16.11 12.90
CA ALA A 80 -41.21 -15.35 11.89
C ALA A 80 -42.72 -15.28 12.20
N LEU A 81 -43.33 -16.37 12.69
CA LEU A 81 -44.74 -16.43 13.07
C LEU A 81 -45.05 -15.50 14.26
N THR A 82 -44.16 -15.45 15.25
CA THR A 82 -44.30 -14.54 16.40
C THR A 82 -44.30 -13.09 15.92
N ASN A 83 -43.32 -12.72 15.11
CA ASN A 83 -43.19 -11.36 14.60
C ASN A 83 -44.33 -10.99 13.63
N TYR A 84 -44.74 -11.94 12.78
CA TYR A 84 -45.91 -11.82 11.93
C TYR A 84 -47.16 -11.47 12.74
N ALA A 85 -47.47 -12.27 13.77
CA ALA A 85 -48.69 -12.11 14.55
C ALA A 85 -48.73 -10.75 15.27
N SER A 86 -47.58 -10.34 15.86
CA SER A 86 -47.43 -9.00 16.44
C SER A 86 -47.61 -7.89 15.39
N THR A 87 -46.97 -8.01 14.23
CA THR A 87 -47.04 -7.02 13.14
C THR A 87 -48.44 -6.90 12.59
N ARG A 88 -49.11 -8.03 12.33
CA ARG A 88 -50.49 -8.07 11.86
C ARG A 88 -51.43 -7.42 12.85
N TRP A 89 -51.25 -7.64 14.15
CA TRP A 89 -52.00 -6.93 15.19
C TRP A 89 -51.69 -5.42 15.27
N ARG A 90 -50.51 -4.97 14.82
CA ARG A 90 -50.21 -3.53 14.68
C ARG A 90 -50.97 -2.90 13.50
N VAL A 91 -51.07 -3.62 12.39
CA VAL A 91 -51.81 -3.20 11.18
C VAL A 91 -53.33 -3.27 11.40
N ASP A 92 -53.83 -4.38 11.95
CA ASP A 92 -55.23 -4.64 12.20
C ASP A 92 -55.46 -4.98 13.68
N LYS A 93 -56.08 -4.05 14.41
CA LYS A 93 -56.35 -4.20 15.85
C LYS A 93 -57.42 -5.23 16.18
N SER A 94 -58.22 -5.66 15.19
CA SER A 94 -59.21 -6.73 15.35
C SER A 94 -58.56 -8.12 15.33
N TYR A 95 -57.34 -8.23 14.80
CA TYR A 95 -56.60 -9.47 14.77
C TYR A 95 -56.27 -9.97 16.17
N ASN A 96 -56.58 -11.24 16.45
CA ASN A 96 -56.15 -11.92 17.68
C ASN A 96 -54.83 -12.67 17.43
N PRO A 97 -53.68 -12.20 17.96
CA PRO A 97 -52.38 -12.82 17.73
C PRO A 97 -52.09 -14.02 18.66
N LEU A 98 -52.92 -14.25 19.69
CA LEU A 98 -52.66 -15.27 20.71
C LEU A 98 -52.54 -16.69 20.13
N PRO A 99 -53.42 -17.17 19.22
CA PRO A 99 -53.30 -18.52 18.66
C PRO A 99 -51.95 -18.75 17.97
N ASP A 100 -51.44 -17.74 17.26
CA ASP A 100 -50.14 -17.80 16.61
C ASP A 100 -48.99 -17.78 17.61
N PHE A 101 -49.09 -16.98 18.67
CA PHE A 101 -48.10 -16.99 19.75
C PHE A 101 -48.03 -18.36 20.45
N TRP A 102 -49.18 -18.98 20.74
CA TRP A 102 -49.23 -20.33 21.32
C TRP A 102 -48.65 -21.37 20.36
N LYS A 103 -48.96 -21.27 19.08
CA LYS A 103 -48.39 -22.14 18.04
C LYS A 103 -46.87 -21.98 17.95
N ALA A 104 -46.36 -20.75 17.89
CA ALA A 104 -44.92 -20.47 17.87
C ALA A 104 -44.21 -20.99 19.14
N LYS A 105 -44.83 -20.80 20.31
CA LYS A 105 -44.32 -21.32 21.59
C LYS A 105 -44.22 -22.84 21.56
N SER A 106 -45.27 -23.55 21.14
CA SER A 106 -45.28 -25.01 21.09
C SER A 106 -44.15 -25.59 20.20
N ILE A 107 -43.84 -24.93 19.07
CA ILE A 107 -42.74 -25.30 18.19
C ILE A 107 -41.38 -25.11 18.88
N ARG A 108 -41.20 -24.01 19.61
CA ARG A 108 -39.95 -23.72 20.33
C ARG A 108 -39.71 -24.66 21.51
N GLU A 109 -40.76 -24.95 22.28
CA GLU A 109 -40.70 -25.93 23.39
C GLU A 109 -40.29 -27.32 22.89
N ALA A 110 -40.81 -27.74 21.73
CA ALA A 110 -40.41 -29.00 21.11
C ALA A 110 -38.94 -29.02 20.65
N SER A 111 -38.31 -27.86 20.46
CA SER A 111 -36.92 -27.73 20.01
C SER A 111 -35.90 -27.53 21.14
N GLN A 112 -36.32 -27.53 22.41
CA GLN A 112 -35.49 -27.21 23.59
C GLN A 112 -34.81 -25.83 23.57
N ASP A 113 -35.20 -24.94 22.65
CA ASP A 113 -34.70 -23.58 22.56
C ASP A 113 -35.46 -22.68 23.56
N MET A 114 -35.00 -22.69 24.81
CA MET A 114 -35.58 -21.86 25.88
C MET A 114 -35.30 -20.36 25.66
N GLY A 115 -34.24 -20.02 24.93
CA GLY A 115 -33.70 -18.66 24.80
C GLY A 115 -34.65 -17.66 24.17
N GLU A 116 -35.51 -18.12 23.26
CA GLU A 116 -36.31 -17.23 22.44
C GLU A 116 -37.74 -16.98 22.94
N HIS A 117 -38.14 -17.59 24.07
CA HIS A 117 -39.45 -17.35 24.67
C HIS A 117 -39.63 -15.88 25.11
N SER A 118 -38.53 -15.15 25.36
CA SER A 118 -38.52 -13.74 25.72
C SER A 118 -39.34 -12.88 24.73
N SER A 119 -39.15 -13.09 23.42
CA SER A 119 -39.87 -12.37 22.36
C SER A 119 -41.38 -12.62 22.42
N ILE A 120 -41.82 -13.87 22.59
CA ILE A 120 -43.24 -14.23 22.66
C ILE A 120 -43.89 -13.59 23.87
N TYR A 121 -43.27 -13.70 25.05
CA TYR A 121 -43.79 -13.10 26.26
C TYR A 121 -43.80 -11.57 26.18
N SER A 122 -42.82 -10.94 25.54
CA SER A 122 -42.83 -9.50 25.25
C SER A 122 -44.06 -9.09 24.43
N HIS A 123 -44.37 -9.82 23.36
CA HIS A 123 -45.55 -9.52 22.55
C HIS A 123 -46.87 -9.81 23.26
N MET A 124 -46.93 -10.89 24.05
CA MET A 124 -48.11 -11.18 24.90
C MET A 124 -48.33 -10.08 25.94
N THR A 125 -47.27 -9.61 26.61
CA THR A 125 -47.37 -8.45 27.51
C THR A 125 -47.94 -7.25 26.78
N ALA A 126 -47.36 -6.83 25.65
CA ALA A 126 -47.84 -5.68 24.88
C ALA A 126 -49.30 -5.82 24.41
N TYR A 127 -49.75 -7.04 24.11
CA TYR A 127 -51.15 -7.31 23.75
C TYR A 127 -52.10 -7.09 24.94
N TYR A 128 -51.69 -7.51 26.14
CA TYR A 128 -52.50 -7.43 27.36
C TYR A 128 -52.39 -6.09 28.10
N GLU A 129 -51.35 -5.28 27.90
CA GLU A 129 -51.16 -3.99 28.60
C GLU A 129 -52.41 -3.08 28.55
N GLY A 130 -53.10 -3.03 27.42
CA GLY A 130 -54.34 -2.25 27.25
C GLY A 130 -55.63 -3.02 27.46
N ARG A 131 -55.57 -4.27 27.95
CA ARG A 131 -56.74 -5.19 28.07
C ARG A 131 -56.89 -5.76 29.48
N ASN A 132 -55.81 -6.24 30.06
CA ASN A 132 -55.77 -6.89 31.37
C ASN A 132 -54.36 -6.76 31.96
N VAL A 133 -54.22 -5.90 32.97
CA VAL A 133 -52.92 -5.58 33.58
C VAL A 133 -52.31 -6.80 34.27
N ASP A 134 -53.10 -7.62 34.96
CA ASP A 134 -52.60 -8.83 35.64
C ASP A 134 -51.97 -9.82 34.65
N SER A 135 -52.61 -10.02 33.50
CA SER A 135 -52.07 -10.84 32.41
C SER A 135 -50.79 -10.23 31.85
N ALA A 136 -50.75 -8.90 31.66
CA ALA A 136 -49.54 -8.21 31.20
C ALA A 136 -48.37 -8.40 32.17
N ILE A 137 -48.59 -8.23 33.48
CA ILE A 137 -47.61 -8.48 34.54
C ILE A 137 -47.17 -9.94 34.54
N PHE A 138 -48.10 -10.89 34.45
CA PHE A 138 -47.81 -12.32 34.42
C PHE A 138 -46.83 -12.67 33.29
N TYR A 139 -47.10 -12.23 32.06
CA TYR A 139 -46.21 -12.48 30.93
C TYR A 139 -44.89 -11.69 31.03
N ALA A 140 -44.90 -10.49 31.62
CA ALA A 140 -43.69 -9.72 31.85
C ALA A 140 -42.76 -10.42 32.85
N ARG A 141 -43.32 -11.04 33.91
CA ARG A 141 -42.56 -11.88 34.85
C ARG A 141 -42.01 -13.15 34.18
N LYS A 142 -42.79 -13.79 33.30
CA LYS A 142 -42.30 -14.91 32.48
C LYS A 142 -41.14 -14.50 31.58
N ARG A 143 -41.21 -13.32 30.94
CA ARG A 143 -40.11 -12.75 30.15
C ARG A 143 -38.87 -12.52 31.02
N MET A 144 -39.03 -11.92 32.20
CA MET A 144 -37.91 -11.69 33.13
C MET A 144 -37.24 -12.99 33.56
N ALA A 145 -38.01 -14.04 33.87
CA ALA A 145 -37.47 -15.35 34.23
C ALA A 145 -36.63 -15.95 33.08
N VAL A 146 -37.08 -15.83 31.83
CA VAL A 146 -36.29 -16.25 30.67
C VAL A 146 -35.02 -15.41 30.54
N ALA A 147 -35.10 -14.09 30.66
CA ALA A 147 -33.93 -13.21 30.54
C ALA A 147 -32.85 -13.49 31.60
N LEU A 148 -33.25 -13.90 32.81
CA LEU A 148 -32.33 -14.33 33.87
C LEU A 148 -31.61 -15.65 33.53
N HIS A 149 -32.25 -16.56 32.78
CA HIS A 149 -31.64 -17.82 32.35
C HIS A 149 -30.74 -17.67 31.13
N VAL A 150 -31.01 -16.69 30.26
CA VAL A 150 -30.32 -16.51 28.97
C VAL A 150 -29.20 -15.45 29.07
N GLU A 151 -29.09 -14.77 30.21
CA GLU A 151 -28.06 -13.77 30.51
C GLU A 151 -28.00 -12.61 29.50
N THR A 152 -29.14 -12.18 28.96
CA THR A 152 -29.21 -11.03 28.04
C THR A 152 -29.53 -9.74 28.81
N PRO A 153 -28.54 -8.87 29.10
CA PRO A 153 -28.74 -7.71 29.98
C PRO A 153 -29.82 -6.76 29.44
N GLU A 154 -29.88 -6.60 28.12
CA GLU A 154 -30.83 -5.74 27.44
C GLU A 154 -32.28 -6.25 27.57
N ASP A 155 -32.47 -7.55 27.45
CA ASP A 155 -33.79 -8.18 27.57
C ASP A 155 -34.28 -8.15 29.02
N LEU A 156 -33.37 -8.37 29.98
CA LEU A 156 -33.65 -8.21 31.40
C LEU A 156 -34.01 -6.76 31.73
N ARG A 157 -33.26 -5.79 31.21
CA ARG A 157 -33.53 -4.35 31.37
C ARG A 157 -34.92 -3.98 30.86
N ASN A 158 -35.29 -4.47 29.67
CA ASN A 158 -36.59 -4.23 29.06
C ASN A 158 -37.73 -4.89 29.85
N ALA A 159 -37.54 -6.11 30.36
CA ALA A 159 -38.51 -6.77 31.22
C ALA A 159 -38.71 -6.03 32.55
N LEU A 160 -37.62 -5.62 33.22
CA LEU A 160 -37.66 -4.83 34.45
C LEU A 160 -38.37 -3.49 34.23
N THR A 161 -38.04 -2.78 33.15
CA THR A 161 -38.71 -1.50 32.79
C THR A 161 -40.21 -1.70 32.63
N THR A 162 -40.62 -2.78 31.97
CA THR A 162 -42.03 -3.10 31.77
C THR A 162 -42.72 -3.40 33.10
N LEU A 163 -42.11 -4.20 33.98
CA LEU A 163 -42.66 -4.52 35.29
C LEU A 163 -42.75 -3.31 36.22
N ILE A 164 -41.73 -2.45 36.25
CA ILE A 164 -41.75 -1.20 37.04
C ILE A 164 -42.93 -0.29 36.63
N ARG A 165 -43.27 -0.27 35.34
CA ARG A 165 -44.42 0.50 34.84
C ARG A 165 -45.77 -0.13 35.19
N LEU A 166 -45.86 -1.46 35.21
CA LEU A 166 -47.13 -2.18 35.37
C LEU A 166 -47.44 -2.51 36.83
N GLU A 167 -46.44 -2.74 37.68
CA GLU A 167 -46.64 -3.12 39.08
C GLU A 167 -46.93 -1.89 39.98
N PRO A 168 -47.76 -2.05 41.03
CA PRO A 168 -47.97 -1.02 42.04
C PRO A 168 -46.66 -0.59 42.72
N SER A 169 -46.59 0.67 43.13
CA SER A 169 -45.37 1.30 43.65
C SER A 169 -44.69 0.51 44.79
N ASP A 170 -45.46 -0.09 45.68
CA ASP A 170 -44.94 -0.85 46.83
C ASP A 170 -44.20 -2.14 46.42
N SER A 171 -44.61 -2.78 45.32
CA SER A 171 -43.96 -3.99 44.78
C SER A 171 -42.78 -3.67 43.85
N SER A 172 -42.73 -2.44 43.32
CA SER A 172 -41.73 -2.03 42.32
C SER A 172 -40.34 -1.74 42.90
N LYS A 173 -40.20 -1.50 44.21
CA LYS A 173 -38.93 -1.04 44.82
C LYS A 173 -37.76 -2.00 44.56
N GLY A 174 -37.96 -3.30 44.79
CA GLY A 174 -36.93 -4.31 44.52
C GLY A 174 -36.58 -4.45 43.04
N LEU A 175 -37.53 -4.18 42.13
CA LEU A 175 -37.29 -4.17 40.69
C LEU A 175 -36.48 -2.94 40.26
N ILE A 176 -36.74 -1.78 40.85
CA ILE A 176 -35.98 -0.54 40.62
C ILE A 176 -34.52 -0.71 41.05
N ASP A 177 -34.27 -1.32 42.21
CA ASP A 177 -32.90 -1.55 42.68
C ASP A 177 -32.13 -2.51 41.76
N ARG A 178 -32.78 -3.60 41.31
CA ARG A 178 -32.21 -4.51 40.31
C ARG A 178 -31.93 -3.81 38.97
N TYR A 179 -32.84 -2.94 38.54
CA TYR A 179 -32.66 -2.16 37.32
C TYR A 179 -31.45 -1.23 37.41
N LYS A 180 -31.28 -0.52 38.54
CA LYS A 180 -30.13 0.37 38.78
C LYS A 180 -28.81 -0.40 38.73
N LEU A 181 -28.71 -1.51 39.46
CA LEU A 181 -27.50 -2.35 39.46
C LEU A 181 -27.13 -2.85 38.06
N LEU A 182 -28.14 -3.31 37.30
CA LEU A 182 -27.95 -3.75 35.93
C LEU A 182 -27.47 -2.60 35.04
N GLN A 183 -28.08 -1.42 35.18
CA GLN A 183 -27.72 -0.24 34.39
C GLN A 183 -26.28 0.20 34.66
N ASP A 184 -25.85 0.22 35.93
CA ASP A 184 -24.48 0.58 36.32
C ASP A 184 -23.46 -0.41 35.75
N SER A 185 -23.75 -1.71 35.83
CA SER A 185 -22.92 -2.77 35.24
C SER A 185 -22.78 -2.62 33.72
N VAL A 186 -23.90 -2.43 33.00
CA VAL A 186 -23.91 -2.25 31.54
C VAL A 186 -23.17 -0.98 31.14
N ASN A 187 -23.39 0.13 31.85
CA ASN A 187 -22.71 1.40 31.58
C ASN A 187 -21.19 1.29 31.79
N SER A 188 -20.76 0.59 32.83
CA SER A 188 -19.35 0.33 33.09
C SER A 188 -18.71 -0.50 31.96
N ALA A 189 -19.36 -1.60 31.57
CA ALA A 189 -18.89 -2.45 30.46
C ALA A 189 -18.83 -1.70 29.12
N ARG A 190 -19.83 -0.85 28.85
CA ARG A 190 -19.86 -0.01 27.64
C ARG A 190 -18.76 1.05 27.65
N SER A 191 -18.48 1.66 28.80
CA SER A 191 -17.41 2.65 28.95
C SER A 191 -16.04 2.02 28.72
N LEU A 192 -15.79 0.83 29.28
CA LEU A 192 -14.57 0.05 29.02
C LEU A 192 -14.42 -0.27 27.54
N SER A 193 -15.49 -0.75 26.90
CA SER A 193 -15.51 -1.07 25.46
C SER A 193 -15.23 0.17 24.60
N LYS A 194 -15.80 1.33 24.95
CA LYS A 194 -15.57 2.61 24.25
C LYS A 194 -14.12 3.08 24.38
N ASN A 195 -13.53 2.93 25.57
CA ASN A 195 -12.13 3.26 25.80
C ASN A 195 -11.19 2.37 24.98
N GLN A 196 -11.45 1.06 24.95
CA GLN A 196 -10.68 0.13 24.13
C GLN A 196 -10.79 0.47 22.64
N PHE A 197 -12.00 0.77 22.15
CA PHE A 197 -12.21 1.18 20.75
C PHE A 197 -11.50 2.49 20.40
N ALA A 198 -11.46 3.45 21.34
CA ALA A 198 -10.69 4.69 21.16
C ALA A 198 -9.19 4.41 21.01
N SER A 199 -8.63 3.50 21.82
CA SER A 199 -7.23 3.07 21.70
C SER A 199 -6.95 2.42 20.34
N VAL A 200 -7.81 1.50 19.90
CA VAL A 200 -7.68 0.82 18.60
C VAL A 200 -7.75 1.82 17.45
N ARG A 201 -8.68 2.78 17.49
CA ARG A 201 -8.80 3.82 16.47
C ARG A 201 -7.57 4.72 16.43
N TYR A 202 -7.04 5.10 17.60
CA TYR A 202 -5.82 5.89 17.70
C TYR A 202 -4.62 5.15 17.10
N GLU A 203 -4.43 3.88 17.46
CA GLU A 203 -3.35 3.04 16.90
C GLU A 203 -3.50 2.84 15.39
N ALA A 204 -4.73 2.63 14.90
CA ALA A 204 -4.99 2.50 13.47
C ALA A 204 -4.65 3.78 12.70
N GLU A 205 -5.03 4.96 13.23
CA GLU A 205 -4.70 6.24 12.59
C GLU A 205 -3.19 6.51 12.65
N LYS A 206 -2.54 6.22 13.78
CA LYS A 206 -1.08 6.30 13.91
C LYS A 206 -0.38 5.40 12.89
N ASN A 207 -0.77 4.14 12.80
CA ASN A 207 -0.19 3.19 11.83
C ASN A 207 -0.41 3.65 10.38
N LYS A 208 -1.53 4.30 10.08
CA LYS A 208 -1.80 4.86 8.74
C LYS A 208 -0.88 6.04 8.43
N VAL A 209 -0.67 6.93 9.39
CA VAL A 209 0.28 8.04 9.28
C VAL A 209 1.72 7.53 9.14
N ASP A 210 2.13 6.60 10.00
CA ASP A 210 3.46 6.00 9.97
C ASP A 210 3.71 5.29 8.64
N ASN A 211 2.73 4.55 8.11
CA ASN A 211 2.82 3.94 6.78
C ASN A 211 2.93 4.98 5.65
N ALA A 212 2.23 6.11 5.74
CA ALA A 212 2.35 7.19 4.78
C ALA A 212 3.73 7.85 4.85
N GLN A 213 4.24 8.11 6.05
CA GLN A 213 5.59 8.64 6.27
C GLN A 213 6.67 7.68 5.76
N LEU A 214 6.54 6.37 6.02
CA LEU A 214 7.44 5.34 5.51
C LEU A 214 7.48 5.35 3.98
N LYS A 215 6.33 5.42 3.31
CA LYS A 215 6.25 5.53 1.83
C LYS A 215 6.96 6.77 1.31
N ASN A 216 6.77 7.92 1.95
CA ASN A 216 7.43 9.16 1.56
C ASN A 216 8.95 9.07 1.76
N SER A 217 9.40 8.57 2.90
CA SER A 217 10.83 8.39 3.19
C SER A 217 11.51 7.41 2.23
N LEU A 218 10.79 6.36 1.79
CA LEU A 218 11.25 5.42 0.78
C LEU A 218 11.43 6.14 -0.57
N SER A 219 10.46 6.96 -0.97
CA SER A 219 10.52 7.74 -2.21
C SER A 219 11.69 8.73 -2.21
N GLU A 220 11.89 9.46 -1.11
CA GLU A 220 13.04 10.37 -0.96
C GLU A 220 14.39 9.64 -1.04
N LYS A 221 14.51 8.48 -0.39
CA LYS A 221 15.72 7.65 -0.48
C LYS A 221 15.97 7.18 -1.92
N ILE A 222 14.93 6.74 -2.62
CA ILE A 222 15.02 6.34 -4.04
C ILE A 222 15.47 7.54 -4.90
N GLN A 223 14.92 8.72 -4.67
CA GLN A 223 15.34 9.94 -5.38
C GLN A 223 16.81 10.30 -5.12
N LYS A 224 17.26 10.24 -3.86
CA LYS A 224 18.68 10.48 -3.50
C LYS A 224 19.60 9.48 -4.18
N ILE A 225 19.25 8.18 -4.19
CA ILE A 225 20.02 7.14 -4.88
C ILE A 225 20.08 7.42 -6.39
N ASN A 226 18.96 7.79 -7.01
CA ASN A 226 18.93 8.10 -8.44
C ASN A 226 19.77 9.34 -8.78
N LEU A 227 19.72 10.40 -7.97
CA LEU A 227 20.59 11.57 -8.12
C LEU A 227 22.06 11.20 -8.00
N GLN A 228 22.43 10.37 -7.01
CA GLN A 228 23.81 9.87 -6.87
C GLN A 228 24.25 9.06 -8.11
N ARG A 229 23.37 8.23 -8.68
CA ARG A 229 23.65 7.49 -9.92
C ARG A 229 23.88 8.42 -11.11
N VAL A 230 23.07 9.48 -11.23
CA VAL A 230 23.24 10.49 -12.29
C VAL A 230 24.60 11.18 -12.15
N TRP A 231 24.98 11.62 -10.95
CA TRP A 231 26.28 12.22 -10.70
C TRP A 231 27.45 11.26 -10.96
N ALA A 232 27.31 9.98 -10.61
CA ALA A 232 28.31 8.96 -10.90
C ALA A 232 28.48 8.75 -12.41
N LEU A 233 27.40 8.76 -13.19
CA LEU A 233 27.45 8.68 -14.65
C LEU A 233 28.13 9.92 -15.27
N ILE A 234 27.78 11.12 -14.81
CA ILE A 234 28.42 12.37 -15.25
C ILE A 234 29.92 12.32 -14.95
N GLY A 235 30.32 11.94 -13.73
CA GLY A 235 31.71 11.78 -13.35
C GLY A 235 32.46 10.77 -14.23
N GLY A 236 31.83 9.63 -14.55
CA GLY A 236 32.37 8.63 -15.47
C GLY A 236 32.63 9.18 -16.87
N ILE A 237 31.70 9.98 -17.41
CA ILE A 237 31.87 10.66 -18.71
C ILE A 237 33.06 11.65 -18.66
N PHE A 238 33.19 12.44 -17.59
CA PHE A 238 34.31 13.37 -17.44
C PHE A 238 35.67 12.66 -17.39
N ILE A 239 35.77 11.56 -16.65
CA ILE A 239 36.99 10.74 -16.61
C ILE A 239 37.34 10.21 -18.00
N LEU A 240 36.34 9.71 -18.74
CA LEU A 240 36.54 9.19 -20.08
C LEU A 240 36.99 10.28 -21.05
N LEU A 241 36.38 11.47 -21.00
CA LEU A 241 36.82 12.64 -21.77
C LEU A 241 38.24 13.07 -21.42
N PHE A 242 38.62 13.02 -20.14
CA PHE A 242 39.98 13.34 -19.70
C PHE A 242 41.02 12.35 -20.23
N VAL A 243 40.71 11.04 -20.21
CA VAL A 243 41.56 9.99 -20.79
C VAL A 243 41.71 10.19 -22.31
N VAL A 244 40.61 10.43 -23.02
CA VAL A 244 40.63 10.70 -24.47
C VAL A 244 41.44 11.95 -24.78
N TRP A 245 41.24 13.03 -24.04
CA TRP A 245 42.01 14.26 -24.19
C TRP A 245 43.51 14.03 -23.96
N GLY A 246 43.88 13.31 -22.89
CA GLY A 246 45.26 12.96 -22.59
C GLY A 246 45.90 12.12 -23.69
N TYR A 247 45.17 11.14 -24.22
CA TYR A 247 45.61 10.31 -25.35
C TYR A 247 45.85 11.15 -26.62
N VAL A 248 44.90 12.00 -27.00
CA VAL A 248 45.02 12.89 -28.18
C VAL A 248 46.22 13.82 -28.02
N ARG A 249 46.40 14.43 -26.85
CA ARG A 249 47.52 15.34 -26.58
C ARG A 249 48.87 14.62 -26.60
N SER A 250 48.94 13.38 -26.12
CA SER A 250 50.14 12.53 -26.21
C SER A 250 50.49 12.19 -27.65
N LYS A 251 49.48 11.80 -28.45
CA LYS A 251 49.65 11.52 -29.88
C LYS A 251 50.14 12.75 -30.65
N GLN A 252 49.50 13.91 -30.45
CA GLN A 252 49.92 15.16 -31.08
C GLN A 252 51.36 15.56 -30.68
N ARG A 253 51.75 15.37 -29.42
CA ARG A 253 53.14 15.61 -29.01
C ARG A 253 54.13 14.69 -29.71
N LYS A 254 53.82 13.40 -29.85
CA LYS A 254 54.68 12.46 -30.59
C LYS A 254 54.81 12.86 -32.06
N GLU A 255 53.74 13.29 -32.71
CA GLU A 255 53.79 13.75 -34.11
C GLU A 255 54.62 15.04 -34.27
N ARG A 256 54.49 16.01 -33.35
CA ARG A 256 55.33 17.22 -33.35
C ARG A 256 56.81 16.91 -33.16
N MET A 257 57.15 16.07 -32.19
CA MET A 257 58.54 15.65 -31.95
C MET A 257 59.15 14.95 -33.17
N LYS A 258 58.38 14.10 -33.86
CA LYS A 258 58.82 13.47 -35.11
C LYS A 258 59.06 14.50 -36.23
N GLY A 259 58.20 15.51 -36.33
CA GLY A 259 58.37 16.61 -37.28
C GLY A 259 59.62 17.45 -37.02
N GLU A 260 59.81 17.87 -35.76
CA GLU A 260 61.00 18.64 -35.33
C GLU A 260 62.30 17.83 -35.50
N ALA A 261 62.28 16.53 -35.21
CA ALA A 261 63.42 15.64 -35.44
C ALA A 261 63.75 15.52 -36.94
N ALA A 262 62.75 15.34 -37.80
CA ALA A 262 62.94 15.28 -39.25
C ALA A 262 63.51 16.60 -39.82
N GLU A 263 63.06 17.73 -39.30
CA GLU A 263 63.58 19.05 -39.68
C GLU A 263 65.04 19.23 -39.23
N ARG A 264 65.39 18.81 -38.01
CA ARG A 264 66.77 18.83 -37.51
C ARG A 264 67.71 18.00 -38.36
N ILE A 265 67.32 16.78 -38.74
CA ILE A 265 68.11 15.91 -39.62
C ILE A 265 68.35 16.60 -40.96
N LYS A 266 67.31 17.16 -41.57
CA LYS A 266 67.43 17.87 -42.84
C LYS A 266 68.36 19.09 -42.77
N ILE A 267 68.27 19.87 -41.69
CA ILE A 267 69.18 21.01 -41.47
C ILE A 267 70.62 20.51 -41.28
N ASN A 268 70.81 19.41 -40.57
CA ASN A 268 72.13 18.81 -40.36
C ASN A 268 72.72 18.30 -41.68
N GLU A 269 71.94 17.57 -42.50
CA GLU A 269 72.33 17.13 -43.84
C GLU A 269 72.74 18.30 -44.74
N LEU A 270 71.95 19.37 -44.78
CA LEU A 270 72.27 20.58 -45.55
C LEU A 270 73.56 21.24 -45.05
N ARG A 271 73.77 21.28 -43.73
CA ARG A 271 74.97 21.85 -43.13
C ARG A 271 76.20 21.00 -43.44
N THR A 272 76.10 19.68 -43.35
CA THR A 272 77.16 18.74 -43.70
C THR A 272 77.48 18.82 -45.19
N SER A 273 76.47 18.80 -46.05
CA SER A 273 76.62 18.99 -47.49
C SER A 273 77.35 20.29 -47.82
N ARG A 274 77.02 21.39 -47.14
CA ARG A 274 77.72 22.67 -47.28
C ARG A 274 79.18 22.59 -46.83
N LYS A 275 79.48 21.96 -45.69
CA LYS A 275 80.86 21.77 -45.21
C LYS A 275 81.69 20.93 -46.20
N VAL A 276 81.14 19.82 -46.69
CA VAL A 276 81.78 18.98 -47.70
C VAL A 276 82.02 19.80 -48.97
N HIS A 277 81.00 20.52 -49.46
CA HIS A 277 81.13 21.40 -50.61
C HIS A 277 82.24 22.44 -50.42
N ASP A 278 82.33 23.10 -49.26
CA ASP A 278 83.37 24.10 -48.99
C ASP A 278 84.78 23.49 -48.96
N VAL A 279 84.95 22.29 -48.38
CA VAL A 279 86.24 21.58 -48.38
C VAL A 279 86.65 21.17 -49.79
N VAL A 280 85.71 20.60 -50.56
CA VAL A 280 85.96 20.20 -51.95
C VAL A 280 86.24 21.43 -52.82
N ALA A 281 85.43 22.49 -52.73
CA ALA A 281 85.60 23.70 -53.53
C ALA A 281 86.94 24.40 -53.24
N ASN A 282 87.31 24.53 -51.97
CA ASN A 282 88.58 25.14 -51.59
C ASN A 282 89.79 24.26 -51.95
N GLY A 283 89.68 22.94 -51.75
CA GLY A 283 90.72 21.98 -52.14
C GLY A 283 90.93 21.99 -53.66
N LEU A 284 89.84 21.92 -54.44
CA LEU A 284 89.86 22.00 -55.89
C LEU A 284 90.45 23.33 -56.37
N TYR A 285 90.06 24.45 -55.75
CA TYR A 285 90.62 25.76 -56.07
C TYR A 285 92.13 25.82 -55.84
N ARG A 286 92.62 25.25 -54.73
CA ARG A 286 94.05 25.20 -54.41
C ARG A 286 94.82 24.39 -55.46
N VAL A 287 94.34 23.19 -55.80
CA VAL A 287 94.94 22.34 -56.84
C VAL A 287 94.90 23.03 -58.20
N MET A 288 93.77 23.62 -58.60
CA MET A 288 93.65 24.36 -59.86
C MET A 288 94.62 25.53 -59.92
N SER A 289 94.71 26.34 -58.86
CA SER A 289 95.64 27.47 -58.79
C SER A 289 97.08 27.00 -58.96
N GLU A 290 97.46 25.92 -58.29
CA GLU A 290 98.84 25.42 -58.33
C GLU A 290 99.23 24.86 -59.71
N ILE A 291 98.32 24.12 -60.36
CA ILE A 291 98.50 23.67 -61.75
C ILE A 291 98.64 24.86 -62.72
N THR A 292 98.00 25.99 -62.44
CA THR A 292 97.99 27.15 -63.35
C THR A 292 99.22 28.05 -63.17
N TYR A 293 99.87 28.05 -62.00
CA TYR A 293 100.91 29.05 -61.64
C TYR A 293 102.31 28.45 -61.41
N VAL A 294 102.53 27.14 -61.57
CA VAL A 294 103.83 26.48 -61.37
C VAL A 294 104.34 25.83 -62.67
N ASP A 295 105.60 26.10 -63.05
CA ASP A 295 106.20 25.66 -64.34
C ASP A 295 106.56 24.16 -64.41
N VAL A 296 106.61 23.44 -63.28
CA VAL A 296 106.83 21.99 -63.22
C VAL A 296 105.82 21.37 -62.26
N ILE A 297 104.97 20.48 -62.80
CA ILE A 297 103.92 19.80 -62.04
C ILE A 297 104.49 18.54 -61.38
N ASP A 298 104.52 18.52 -60.05
CA ASP A 298 104.74 17.31 -59.26
C ASP A 298 103.41 16.55 -59.15
N LYS A 299 103.37 15.35 -59.75
CA LYS A 299 102.18 14.51 -59.75
C LYS A 299 101.91 13.90 -58.38
N GLU A 300 102.95 13.62 -57.59
CA GLU A 300 102.83 13.02 -56.26
C GLU A 300 102.18 14.04 -55.30
N ASP A 301 102.65 15.29 -55.29
CA ASP A 301 102.12 16.36 -54.42
C ASP A 301 100.67 16.76 -54.75
N ILE A 302 100.30 16.77 -56.03
CA ILE A 302 98.88 16.98 -56.42
C ILE A 302 98.00 15.81 -55.98
N LEU A 303 98.49 14.58 -56.11
CA LEU A 303 97.75 13.39 -55.69
C LEU A 303 97.51 13.42 -54.18
N ASP A 304 98.54 13.76 -53.39
CA ASP A 304 98.46 13.89 -51.93
C ASP A 304 97.44 14.97 -51.51
N LYS A 305 97.37 16.11 -52.22
CA LYS A 305 96.39 17.18 -51.94
C LYS A 305 94.96 16.77 -52.29
N ILE A 306 94.78 16.01 -53.37
CA ILE A 306 93.48 15.45 -53.74
C ILE A 306 93.06 14.38 -52.72
N GLU A 307 94.01 13.57 -52.25
CA GLU A 307 93.79 12.56 -51.21
C GLU A 307 93.45 13.17 -49.85
N ASP A 308 94.12 14.26 -49.44
CA ASP A 308 93.78 15.04 -48.24
C ASP A 308 92.38 15.66 -48.35
N MET A 309 92.02 16.23 -49.51
CA MET A 309 90.68 16.75 -49.77
C MET A 309 89.61 15.66 -49.69
N TYR A 310 89.87 14.49 -50.27
CA TYR A 310 88.98 13.33 -50.22
C TYR A 310 88.83 12.81 -48.79
N SER A 311 89.94 12.63 -48.04
CA SER A 311 89.92 12.16 -46.65
C SER A 311 89.11 13.12 -45.78
N ARG A 312 89.37 14.44 -45.84
CA ARG A 312 88.62 15.43 -45.05
C ARG A 312 87.14 15.46 -45.40
N SER A 313 86.79 15.36 -46.67
CA SER A 313 85.39 15.32 -47.11
C SER A 313 84.68 14.05 -46.62
N ARG A 314 85.38 12.92 -46.65
CA ARG A 314 84.91 11.62 -46.15
C ARG A 314 84.75 11.64 -44.63
N ASP A 315 85.70 12.19 -43.91
CA ASP A 315 85.69 12.28 -42.44
C ASP A 315 84.53 13.17 -41.97
N ILE A 316 84.24 14.29 -42.66
CA ILE A 316 83.06 15.13 -42.40
C ILE A 316 81.74 14.36 -42.66
N SER A 317 81.71 13.50 -43.68
CA SER A 317 80.56 12.65 -43.96
C SER A 317 80.35 11.59 -42.86
N TYR A 318 81.42 10.94 -42.40
CA TYR A 318 81.36 9.96 -41.31
C TYR A 318 81.02 10.59 -39.96
N GLU A 319 81.57 11.76 -39.64
CA GLU A 319 81.21 12.52 -38.43
C GLU A 319 79.71 12.88 -38.41
N ALA A 320 79.12 13.17 -39.59
CA ALA A 320 77.70 13.45 -39.70
C ALA A 320 76.82 12.19 -39.55
N GLU A 321 77.26 11.02 -40.02
CA GLU A 321 76.56 9.74 -39.79
C GLU A 321 76.57 9.35 -38.31
N ILE A 322 77.73 9.48 -37.64
CA ILE A 322 77.87 9.18 -36.20
C ILE A 322 77.05 10.17 -35.35
N GLY A 323 77.05 11.45 -35.71
CA GLY A 323 76.23 12.46 -35.04
C GLY A 323 74.73 12.21 -35.18
N ASN A 324 74.27 11.78 -36.37
CA ASN A 324 72.87 11.46 -36.59
C ASN A 324 72.40 10.23 -35.81
N GLU A 325 73.21 9.17 -35.65
CA GLU A 325 72.83 7.98 -34.85
C GLU A 325 72.73 8.27 -33.34
N SER A 326 73.54 9.19 -32.82
CA SER A 326 73.54 9.54 -31.39
C SER A 326 72.31 10.33 -30.91
N ASP A 327 71.59 10.99 -31.83
CA ASP A 327 70.38 11.77 -31.53
C ASP A 327 69.07 10.93 -31.52
N PHE A 328 69.17 9.61 -31.77
CA PHE A 328 68.02 8.68 -31.82
C PHE A 328 67.89 7.73 -30.61
N LEU A 329 68.82 7.77 -29.64
CA LEU A 329 68.73 7.08 -28.34
C LEU A 329 68.24 8.04 -27.26
#